data_AF-A0A132T8K5-F1
#
_entry.id   AF-A0A132T8K5-F1
#
_cell.length_a   1.000
_cell.length_b   1.000
_cell.length_c   1.000
_cell.angle_alpha   90.00
_cell.angle_beta   90.00
_cell.angle_gamma   90.00
#
_symmetry.space_group_name_H-M   'P 1'
#
loop_
_entity.id
_entity.type
_entity.pdbx_description
1 polymer ?
#
loop_
_entity_poly.entity_id
_entity_poly.type
_entity_poly.pdbx_seq_one_letter_code
_entity_poly.pdbx_strand_id
1 'polypeptide(L)'
;MADSNRFVPPRSTVEVLESVPESALRRLKQYSGRLATEAVHVMEERLPFFAALEASQRASVQLVVQTAVVNFVEWMRDPRSDVSYTAQAFEVVPHDLRRRIALRQSVEMVRVTMEFFEEVVPLLARSEEQLAALTAGILRYSRDLAFAAATAYADQAEARGAWDTRMEANLIDAVVRGGTGPELQSQAAALNWDATAPATVIVGTPRPDRMEFAGDDVRDVADRNGRATLSDVHGTWLVAVVSGGLSPTDRFLSELMRVFADGPVVIGPTAPTLGAAHRSATEAIAGMNAVAGWAGAPRP
;
A
#
# COMPACT_ATOMS: atom_id res chain seq x y z
N MET A 1 -17.62 -22.55 57.26
CA MET A 1 -17.94 -22.78 55.84
C MET A 1 -17.54 -21.53 55.08
N ALA A 2 -16.40 -21.56 54.38
CA ALA A 2 -15.96 -20.47 53.52
C ALA A 2 -15.93 -21.01 52.10
N ASP A 3 -16.94 -20.61 51.33
CA ASP A 3 -17.13 -21.02 49.93
C ASP A 3 -16.06 -20.30 49.09
N SER A 4 -15.02 -21.03 48.72
CA SER A 4 -13.93 -20.51 47.88
C SER A 4 -14.41 -20.53 46.43
N ASN A 5 -15.05 -19.43 46.02
CA ASN A 5 -15.42 -19.16 44.63
C ASN A 5 -14.13 -18.96 43.80
N ARG A 6 -13.49 -20.07 43.41
CA ARG A 6 -12.34 -20.07 42.50
C ARG A 6 -12.83 -19.61 41.13
N PHE A 7 -12.41 -18.42 40.72
CA PHE A 7 -12.50 -17.97 39.34
C PHE A 7 -11.74 -18.97 38.45
N VAL A 8 -12.48 -19.80 37.72
CA VAL A 8 -11.92 -20.63 36.65
C VAL A 8 -11.94 -19.77 35.40
N PRO A 9 -10.77 -19.39 34.84
CA PRO A 9 -10.75 -18.62 33.61
C PRO A 9 -11.46 -19.41 32.50
N PRO A 10 -12.20 -18.73 31.61
CA PRO A 10 -12.81 -19.39 30.46
C PRO A 10 -11.74 -20.04 29.60
N ARG A 11 -12.08 -21.17 28.95
CA ARG A 11 -11.19 -21.88 28.03
C ARG A 11 -10.62 -20.92 26.99
N SER A 12 -9.33 -21.08 26.66
CA SER A 12 -8.72 -20.26 25.61
C SER A 12 -9.36 -20.56 24.24
N THR A 13 -9.33 -19.63 23.30
CA THR A 13 -9.86 -19.87 21.94
C THR A 13 -9.23 -21.11 21.30
N VAL A 14 -7.96 -21.39 21.55
CA VAL A 14 -7.29 -22.61 21.05
C VAL A 14 -7.89 -23.87 21.67
N GLU A 15 -8.11 -23.89 22.98
CA GLU A 15 -8.74 -25.04 23.67
C GLU A 15 -10.17 -25.32 23.18
N VAL A 16 -10.91 -24.28 22.82
CA VAL A 16 -12.26 -24.41 22.24
C VAL A 16 -12.19 -24.96 20.81
N LEU A 17 -11.13 -24.65 20.05
CA LEU A 17 -10.96 -25.17 18.68
C LEU A 17 -10.51 -26.64 18.67
N GLU A 18 -9.68 -27.04 19.64
CA GLU A 18 -9.22 -28.43 19.79
C GLU A 18 -10.35 -29.40 20.15
N SER A 19 -11.49 -28.92 20.66
CA SER A 19 -12.65 -29.76 21.00
C SER A 19 -13.54 -30.10 19.80
N VAL A 20 -13.24 -29.62 18.59
CA VAL A 20 -14.08 -29.91 17.40
C VAL A 20 -13.86 -31.34 16.93
N PRO A 21 -14.92 -32.18 16.85
CA PRO A 21 -14.77 -33.54 16.35
C PRO A 21 -14.35 -33.55 14.87
N GLU A 22 -13.45 -34.45 14.48
CA GLU A 22 -13.04 -34.66 13.09
C GLU A 22 -14.24 -34.97 12.15
N SER A 23 -15.32 -35.53 12.69
CA SER A 23 -16.56 -35.74 11.94
C SER A 23 -17.25 -34.42 11.54
N ALA A 24 -17.12 -33.35 12.33
CA ALA A 24 -17.65 -32.02 12.01
C ALA A 24 -16.81 -31.34 10.92
N LEU A 25 -15.48 -31.42 11.01
CA LEU A 25 -14.56 -30.92 10.00
C LEU A 25 -14.74 -31.60 8.64
N ARG A 26 -14.91 -32.93 8.64
CA ARG A 26 -15.24 -33.68 7.42
C ARG A 26 -16.57 -33.24 6.78
N ARG A 27 -17.60 -32.98 7.58
CA ARG A 27 -18.88 -32.45 7.05
C ARG A 27 -18.69 -31.08 6.43
N LEU A 28 -17.98 -30.17 7.11
CA LEU A 28 -17.71 -28.83 6.59
C LEU A 28 -16.97 -28.91 5.24
N LYS A 29 -15.98 -29.80 5.13
CA LYS A 29 -15.28 -30.08 3.87
C LYS A 29 -16.21 -30.62 2.78
N GLN A 30 -17.14 -31.51 3.11
CA GLN A 30 -18.15 -32.02 2.17
C GLN A 30 -19.12 -30.93 1.69
N TYR A 31 -19.47 -29.97 2.55
CA TYR A 31 -20.34 -28.85 2.20
C TYR A 31 -19.63 -27.70 1.47
N SER A 32 -18.30 -27.72 1.35
CA SER A 32 -17.49 -26.64 0.74
C SER A 32 -17.98 -26.20 -0.63
N GLY A 33 -18.35 -27.14 -1.51
CA GLY A 33 -18.86 -26.82 -2.85
C GLY A 33 -20.18 -26.04 -2.81
N ARG A 34 -21.12 -26.47 -1.96
CA ARG A 34 -22.40 -25.76 -1.77
C ARG A 34 -22.16 -24.39 -1.16
N LEU A 35 -21.36 -24.31 -0.11
CA LEU A 35 -20.98 -23.06 0.54
C LEU A 35 -20.35 -22.06 -0.43
N ALA A 36 -19.49 -22.53 -1.34
CA ALA A 36 -18.91 -21.69 -2.37
C ALA A 36 -19.95 -21.17 -3.38
N THR A 37 -20.89 -22.01 -3.80
CA THR A 37 -22.00 -21.58 -4.69
C THR A 37 -22.84 -20.49 -4.04
N GLU A 38 -23.24 -20.68 -2.78
CA GLU A 38 -24.05 -19.69 -2.04
C GLU A 38 -23.26 -18.38 -1.83
N ALA A 39 -21.98 -18.46 -1.47
CA ALA A 39 -21.13 -17.28 -1.32
C ALA A 39 -21.01 -16.47 -2.63
N VAL A 40 -20.86 -17.14 -3.77
CA VAL A 40 -20.86 -16.50 -5.09
C VAL A 40 -22.20 -15.83 -5.40
N HIS A 41 -23.31 -16.45 -5.01
CA HIS A 41 -24.63 -15.86 -5.16
C HIS A 41 -24.76 -14.59 -4.32
N VAL A 42 -24.32 -14.62 -3.06
CA VAL A 42 -24.30 -13.44 -2.18
C VAL A 42 -23.41 -12.33 -2.73
N MET A 43 -22.25 -12.66 -3.33
CA MET A 43 -21.44 -11.66 -4.03
C MET A 43 -22.19 -11.05 -5.23
N GLU A 44 -22.88 -11.86 -6.04
CA GLU A 44 -23.65 -11.39 -7.19
C GLU A 44 -24.77 -10.43 -6.78
N GLU A 45 -25.44 -10.69 -5.66
CA GLU A 45 -26.47 -9.81 -5.13
C GLU A 45 -25.91 -8.51 -4.53
N ARG A 46 -24.79 -8.59 -3.80
CA ARG A 46 -24.27 -7.46 -2.99
C ARG A 46 -23.24 -6.60 -3.70
N LEU A 47 -22.58 -7.12 -4.74
CA LEU A 47 -21.46 -6.47 -5.42
C LEU A 47 -21.79 -6.24 -6.91
N PRO A 48 -22.18 -5.02 -7.32
CA PRO A 48 -22.56 -4.73 -8.71
C PRO A 48 -21.48 -5.08 -9.74
N PHE A 49 -20.20 -4.88 -9.39
CA PHE A 49 -19.09 -5.25 -10.29
C PHE A 49 -18.94 -6.76 -10.47
N PHE A 50 -19.34 -7.55 -9.46
CA PHE A 50 -19.25 -9.00 -9.50
C PHE A 50 -20.33 -9.58 -10.41
N ALA A 51 -21.55 -9.03 -10.35
CA ALA A 51 -22.63 -9.37 -11.26
C ALA A 51 -22.29 -9.09 -12.74
N ALA A 52 -21.41 -8.12 -13.00
CA ALA A 52 -20.91 -7.81 -14.34
C ALA A 52 -19.80 -8.74 -14.85
N LEU A 53 -19.31 -9.68 -14.03
CA LEU A 53 -18.25 -10.61 -14.44
C LEU A 53 -18.78 -11.69 -15.38
N GLU A 54 -17.92 -12.10 -16.32
CA GLU A 54 -18.17 -13.24 -17.20
C GLU A 54 -18.37 -14.53 -16.38
N ALA A 55 -19.13 -15.48 -16.92
CA ALA A 55 -19.39 -16.76 -16.24
C ALA A 55 -18.10 -17.53 -15.90
N SER A 56 -17.09 -17.46 -16.77
CA SER A 56 -15.75 -18.05 -16.56
C SER A 56 -15.03 -17.45 -15.35
N GLN A 57 -15.16 -16.15 -15.14
CA GLN A 57 -14.56 -15.43 -14.01
C GLN A 57 -15.29 -15.76 -12.71
N ARG A 58 -16.62 -15.79 -12.72
CA ARG A 58 -17.42 -16.20 -11.55
C ARG A 58 -17.13 -17.65 -11.14
N ALA A 59 -17.02 -18.56 -12.10
CA ALA A 59 -16.61 -19.95 -11.84
C ALA A 59 -15.21 -20.03 -11.23
N SER A 60 -14.27 -19.21 -11.71
CA SER A 60 -12.92 -19.13 -11.15
C SER A 60 -12.92 -18.63 -9.71
N VAL A 61 -13.74 -17.62 -9.39
CA VAL A 61 -13.92 -17.16 -8.00
C VAL A 61 -14.55 -18.24 -7.13
N GLN A 62 -15.55 -18.97 -7.63
CA GLN A 62 -16.16 -20.09 -6.90
C GLN A 62 -15.13 -21.13 -6.47
N LEU A 63 -14.19 -21.49 -7.35
CA LEU A 63 -13.10 -22.43 -7.02
C LEU A 63 -12.18 -21.89 -5.93
N VAL A 64 -11.87 -20.60 -5.96
CA VAL A 64 -11.07 -19.94 -4.91
C VAL A 64 -11.82 -19.98 -3.57
N VAL A 65 -13.11 -19.65 -3.56
CA VAL A 65 -13.94 -19.72 -2.33
C VAL A 65 -14.02 -21.15 -1.80
N GLN A 66 -14.21 -22.14 -2.67
CA GLN A 66 -14.22 -23.55 -2.26
C GLN A 66 -12.88 -23.96 -1.63
N THR A 67 -11.77 -23.53 -2.22
CA THR A 67 -10.42 -23.77 -1.69
C THR A 67 -10.24 -23.09 -0.33
N ALA A 68 -10.76 -21.87 -0.16
CA ALA A 68 -10.71 -21.17 1.12
C ALA A 68 -11.46 -21.93 2.24
N VAL A 69 -12.61 -22.55 1.94
CA VAL A 69 -13.32 -23.40 2.92
C VAL A 69 -12.49 -24.64 3.28
N VAL A 70 -11.82 -25.25 2.32
CA VAL A 70 -10.91 -26.39 2.58
C VAL A 70 -9.75 -25.95 3.46
N ASN A 71 -9.11 -24.82 3.16
CA ASN A 71 -8.01 -24.27 3.96
C ASN A 71 -8.45 -23.94 5.38
N PHE A 72 -9.66 -23.40 5.56
CA PHE A 72 -10.24 -23.19 6.88
C PHE A 72 -10.40 -24.52 7.65
N VAL A 73 -10.89 -25.58 7.00
CA VAL A 73 -11.01 -26.91 7.63
C VAL A 73 -9.64 -27.46 8.05
N GLU A 74 -8.62 -27.32 7.21
CA GLU A 74 -7.27 -27.76 7.55
C GLU A 74 -6.67 -26.91 8.69
N TRP A 75 -6.90 -25.60 8.68
CA TRP A 75 -6.50 -24.70 9.77
C TRP A 75 -7.19 -25.07 11.10
N MET A 76 -8.47 -25.44 11.08
CA MET A 76 -9.20 -25.90 12.27
C MET A 76 -8.60 -27.18 12.88
N ARG A 77 -7.89 -28.01 12.09
CA ARG A 77 -7.19 -29.21 12.60
C ARG A 77 -5.91 -28.87 13.35
N ASP A 78 -5.24 -27.77 12.97
CA ASP A 78 -4.05 -27.28 13.66
C ASP A 78 -4.05 -25.75 13.77
N PRO A 79 -4.83 -25.17 14.71
CA PRO A 79 -4.92 -23.72 14.90
C PRO A 79 -3.66 -23.08 15.51
N ARG A 80 -2.66 -23.91 15.85
CA ARG A 80 -1.35 -23.50 16.40
C ARG A 80 -0.26 -23.47 15.33
N SER A 81 -0.47 -24.12 14.17
CA SER A 81 0.44 -24.04 13.04
C SER A 81 0.61 -22.59 12.57
N ASP A 82 1.85 -22.20 12.28
CA ASP A 82 2.18 -20.85 11.85
C ASP A 82 1.38 -20.47 10.60
N VAL A 83 0.96 -19.20 10.60
CA VAL A 83 0.04 -18.47 9.70
C VAL A 83 0.55 -18.41 8.24
N SER A 84 0.85 -19.56 7.63
CA SER A 84 1.30 -19.67 6.22
C SER A 84 0.18 -20.09 5.27
N TYR A 85 -0.87 -20.76 5.75
CA TYR A 85 -1.98 -21.23 4.90
C TYR A 85 -2.97 -20.13 4.48
N THR A 86 -3.10 -19.04 5.25
CA THR A 86 -3.99 -17.91 4.94
C THR A 86 -3.43 -17.02 3.82
N ALA A 87 -2.10 -16.85 3.75
CA ALA A 87 -1.44 -16.14 2.64
C ALA A 87 -1.58 -16.90 1.32
N GLN A 88 -1.48 -18.24 1.35
CA GLN A 88 -1.67 -19.10 0.18
C GLN A 88 -3.07 -18.98 -0.43
N ALA A 89 -4.11 -18.68 0.36
CA ALA A 89 -5.47 -18.52 -0.15
C ALA A 89 -5.59 -17.38 -1.19
N PHE A 90 -4.75 -16.34 -1.10
CA PHE A 90 -4.66 -15.27 -2.10
C PHE A 90 -3.76 -15.63 -3.29
N GLU A 91 -2.79 -16.53 -3.10
CA GLU A 91 -1.92 -17.02 -4.18
C GLU A 91 -2.64 -17.95 -5.17
N VAL A 92 -3.74 -18.59 -4.74
CA VAL A 92 -4.57 -19.49 -5.57
C VAL A 92 -5.45 -18.74 -6.56
N VAL A 93 -5.52 -17.40 -6.51
CA VAL A 93 -6.29 -16.61 -7.49
C VAL A 93 -5.69 -16.76 -8.89
N PRO A 94 -6.45 -17.28 -9.88
CA PRO A 94 -6.00 -17.45 -11.27
C PRO A 94 -5.41 -16.17 -11.86
N HIS A 95 -4.37 -16.32 -12.69
CA HIS A 95 -3.64 -15.19 -13.26
C HIS A 95 -4.53 -14.25 -14.09
N ASP A 96 -5.55 -14.81 -14.72
CA ASP A 96 -6.57 -14.15 -15.54
C ASP A 96 -7.47 -13.21 -14.70
N LEU A 97 -7.75 -13.57 -13.44
CA LEU A 97 -8.49 -12.73 -12.49
C LEU A 97 -7.65 -11.55 -12.00
N ARG A 98 -6.35 -11.74 -11.76
CA ARG A 98 -5.45 -10.69 -11.25
C ARG A 98 -5.31 -9.49 -12.19
N ARG A 99 -5.47 -9.69 -13.51
CA ARG A 99 -5.34 -8.60 -14.50
C ARG A 99 -6.62 -7.79 -14.70
N ARG A 100 -7.78 -8.31 -14.29
CA ARG A 100 -9.09 -7.73 -14.63
C ARG A 100 -9.91 -7.26 -13.43
N ILE A 101 -9.56 -7.70 -12.22
CA ILE A 101 -10.21 -7.26 -10.99
C ILE A 101 -9.27 -6.31 -10.26
N ALA A 102 -9.77 -5.12 -9.94
CA ALA A 102 -9.00 -4.16 -9.13
C ALA A 102 -8.76 -4.74 -7.73
N LEU A 103 -7.61 -4.42 -7.11
CA LEU A 103 -7.31 -4.93 -5.77
C LEU A 103 -8.41 -4.57 -4.76
N ARG A 104 -8.95 -3.34 -4.83
CA ARG A 104 -10.09 -2.90 -4.00
C ARG A 104 -11.30 -3.85 -4.14
N GLN A 105 -11.62 -4.25 -5.37
CA GLN A 105 -12.72 -5.19 -5.61
C GLN A 105 -12.43 -6.57 -5.02
N SER A 106 -11.16 -7.01 -5.03
CA SER A 106 -10.74 -8.27 -4.40
C SER A 106 -10.97 -8.26 -2.89
N VAL A 107 -10.63 -7.15 -2.21
CA VAL A 107 -10.88 -6.97 -0.77
C VAL A 107 -12.38 -7.00 -0.46
N GLU A 108 -13.21 -6.33 -1.27
CA GLU A 108 -14.66 -6.34 -1.09
C GLU A 108 -15.27 -7.74 -1.28
N MET A 109 -14.81 -8.54 -2.25
CA MET A 109 -15.23 -9.94 -2.39
C MET A 109 -14.88 -10.78 -1.16
N VAL A 110 -13.67 -10.63 -0.63
CA VAL A 110 -13.24 -11.34 0.59
C VAL A 110 -14.11 -10.93 1.77
N ARG A 111 -14.36 -9.63 1.95
CA ARG A 111 -15.22 -9.12 3.01
C ARG A 111 -16.62 -9.74 2.97
N VAL A 112 -17.30 -9.66 1.82
CA VAL A 112 -18.66 -10.21 1.66
C VAL A 112 -18.69 -11.73 1.90
N THR A 113 -17.65 -12.44 1.45
CA THR A 113 -17.53 -13.89 1.68
C THR A 113 -17.34 -14.24 3.15
N MET A 114 -16.52 -13.48 3.86
CA MET A 114 -16.28 -13.71 5.29
C MET A 114 -17.54 -13.40 6.11
N GLU A 115 -18.23 -12.28 5.83
CA GLU A 115 -19.52 -11.97 6.44
C GLU A 115 -20.53 -13.11 6.25
N PHE A 116 -20.61 -13.67 5.03
CA PHE A 116 -21.45 -14.83 4.75
C PHE A 116 -21.05 -16.07 5.56
N PHE A 117 -19.76 -16.39 5.67
CA PHE A 117 -19.31 -17.56 6.43
C PHE A 117 -19.47 -17.39 7.94
N GLU A 118 -19.32 -16.18 8.47
CA GLU A 118 -19.59 -15.87 9.87
C GLU A 118 -21.05 -16.15 10.26
N GLU A 119 -21.99 -15.99 9.33
CA GLU A 119 -23.39 -16.33 9.52
C GLU A 119 -23.67 -17.83 9.34
N VAL A 120 -23.11 -18.47 8.31
CA VAL A 120 -23.51 -19.82 7.90
C VAL A 120 -22.73 -20.94 8.61
N VAL A 121 -21.44 -20.76 8.87
CA VAL A 121 -20.60 -21.81 9.47
C VAL A 121 -21.10 -22.22 10.87
N PRO A 122 -21.48 -21.30 11.77
CA PRO A 122 -22.04 -21.66 13.08
C PRO A 122 -23.30 -22.54 13.00
N LEU A 123 -24.12 -22.37 11.96
CA LEU A 123 -25.36 -23.13 11.76
C LEU A 123 -25.13 -24.62 11.47
N LEU A 124 -23.88 -25.02 11.17
CA LEU A 124 -23.51 -26.41 10.93
C LEU A 124 -23.23 -27.18 12.24
N ALA A 125 -23.21 -26.48 13.38
CA ALA A 125 -23.03 -27.08 14.69
C ALA A 125 -24.18 -28.01 15.06
N ARG A 126 -23.84 -29.13 15.73
CA ARG A 126 -24.83 -30.08 16.28
C ARG A 126 -24.86 -30.12 17.81
N SER A 127 -24.03 -29.30 18.46
CA SER A 127 -23.97 -29.14 19.91
C SER A 127 -23.52 -27.72 20.24
N GLU A 128 -23.77 -27.26 21.48
CA GLU A 128 -23.30 -25.96 21.94
C GLU A 128 -21.77 -25.84 21.89
N GLU A 129 -21.04 -26.93 22.19
CA GLU A 129 -19.58 -26.96 22.09
C GLU A 129 -19.11 -26.79 20.63
N GLN A 130 -19.77 -27.45 19.66
CA GLN A 130 -19.48 -27.25 18.25
C GLN A 130 -19.82 -25.83 17.79
N LEU A 131 -20.91 -25.25 18.31
CA LEU A 131 -21.32 -23.89 17.98
C LEU A 131 -20.26 -22.90 18.44
N ALA A 132 -19.86 -22.97 19.71
CA ALA A 132 -18.82 -22.12 20.28
C ALA A 132 -17.51 -22.23 19.49
N ALA A 133 -17.10 -23.44 19.13
CA ALA A 133 -15.87 -23.68 18.41
C ALA A 133 -15.90 -23.22 16.95
N LEU A 134 -16.99 -23.48 16.22
CA LEU A 134 -17.14 -23.02 14.84
C LEU A 134 -17.23 -21.49 14.77
N THR A 135 -17.96 -20.85 15.69
CA THR A 135 -18.02 -19.39 15.80
C THR A 135 -16.65 -18.80 16.13
N ALA A 136 -15.96 -19.32 17.14
CA ALA A 136 -14.63 -18.83 17.50
C ALA A 136 -13.61 -19.06 16.37
N GLY A 137 -13.74 -20.18 15.66
CA GLY A 137 -12.86 -20.55 14.55
C GLY A 137 -13.01 -19.61 13.38
N ILE A 138 -14.24 -19.38 12.91
CA ILE A 138 -14.48 -18.53 11.75
C ILE A 138 -14.08 -17.08 12.03
N LEU A 139 -14.35 -16.54 13.23
CA LEU A 139 -13.96 -15.18 13.62
C LEU A 139 -12.44 -15.01 13.71
N ARG A 140 -11.73 -16.00 14.25
CA ARG A 140 -10.27 -15.94 14.32
C ARG A 140 -9.66 -16.06 12.92
N TYR A 141 -10.14 -16.99 12.11
CA TYR A 141 -9.66 -17.17 10.75
C TYR A 141 -9.94 -15.95 9.86
N SER A 142 -11.14 -15.34 9.96
CA SER A 142 -11.49 -14.13 9.20
C SER A 142 -10.59 -12.96 9.57
N ARG A 143 -10.29 -12.79 10.86
CA ARG A 143 -9.31 -11.78 11.34
C ARG A 143 -7.91 -12.03 10.78
N ASP A 144 -7.41 -13.25 10.86
CA ASP A 144 -6.05 -13.58 10.39
C ASP A 144 -5.94 -13.40 8.85
N LEU A 145 -7.02 -13.72 8.11
CA LEU A 145 -7.13 -13.44 6.66
C LEU A 145 -7.20 -11.94 6.35
N ALA A 146 -7.92 -11.15 7.15
CA ALA A 146 -8.01 -9.71 6.98
C ALA A 146 -6.65 -9.02 7.15
N PHE A 147 -5.84 -9.45 8.13
CA PHE A 147 -4.47 -8.96 8.26
C PHE A 147 -3.58 -9.35 7.08
N ALA A 148 -3.68 -10.58 6.58
CA ALA A 148 -2.96 -10.98 5.37
C ALA A 148 -3.33 -10.12 4.16
N ALA A 149 -4.63 -9.81 3.98
CA ALA A 149 -5.10 -8.91 2.93
C ALA A 149 -4.59 -7.47 3.12
N ALA A 150 -4.53 -6.98 4.36
CA ALA A 150 -3.99 -5.67 4.69
C ALA A 150 -2.49 -5.57 4.38
N THR A 151 -1.70 -6.60 4.71
CA THR A 151 -0.27 -6.66 4.35
C THR A 151 -0.09 -6.61 2.83
N ALA A 152 -0.82 -7.42 2.07
CA ALA A 152 -0.74 -7.40 0.60
C ALA A 152 -1.15 -6.03 0.00
N TYR A 153 -2.07 -5.30 0.66
CA TYR A 153 -2.41 -3.94 0.26
C TYR A 153 -1.29 -2.95 0.57
N ALA A 154 -0.67 -3.04 1.75
CA ALA A 154 0.48 -2.23 2.13
C ALA A 154 1.64 -2.45 1.13
N ASP A 155 1.98 -3.71 0.83
CA ASP A 155 3.03 -4.06 -0.13
C ASP A 155 2.77 -3.45 -1.53
N GLN A 156 1.52 -3.45 -2.00
CA GLN A 156 1.18 -2.83 -3.29
C GLN A 156 1.18 -1.30 -3.24
N ALA A 157 0.83 -0.69 -2.11
CA ALA A 157 0.91 0.76 -1.94
C ALA A 157 2.38 1.21 -1.91
N GLU A 158 3.22 0.48 -1.17
CA GLU A 158 4.67 0.69 -1.14
C GLU A 158 5.31 0.49 -2.52
N ALA A 159 4.93 -0.55 -3.26
CA ALA A 159 5.45 -0.81 -4.61
C ALA A 159 5.12 0.31 -5.61
N ARG A 160 3.95 0.96 -5.48
CA ARG A 160 3.59 2.14 -6.29
C ARG A 160 4.43 3.36 -5.91
N GLY A 161 4.57 3.65 -4.61
CA GLY A 161 5.45 4.72 -4.13
C GLY A 161 6.89 4.54 -4.61
N ALA A 162 7.44 3.33 -4.49
CA ALA A 162 8.79 3.00 -4.95
C ALA A 162 8.96 3.09 -6.48
N TRP A 163 7.90 2.92 -7.27
CA TRP A 163 7.94 3.11 -8.72
C TRP A 163 7.97 4.60 -9.09
N ASP A 164 7.16 5.43 -8.42
CA ASP A 164 7.14 6.88 -8.60
C ASP A 164 8.49 7.50 -8.20
N THR A 165 9.05 7.13 -7.04
CA THR A 165 10.37 7.63 -6.58
C THR A 165 11.49 7.29 -7.58
N ARG A 166 11.49 6.08 -8.16
CA ARG A 166 12.49 5.70 -9.16
C ARG A 166 12.32 6.48 -10.47
N MET A 167 11.09 6.75 -10.88
CA MET A 167 10.83 7.57 -12.07
C MET A 167 11.25 9.01 -11.86
N GLU A 168 10.99 9.58 -10.67
CA GLU A 168 11.46 10.92 -10.31
C GLU A 168 12.98 11.02 -10.29
N ALA A 169 13.66 10.07 -9.64
CA ALA A 169 15.12 10.01 -9.61
C ALA A 169 15.72 9.99 -11.02
N ASN A 170 15.18 9.15 -11.91
CA ASN A 170 15.63 9.08 -13.31
C ASN A 170 15.39 10.39 -14.07
N LEU A 171 14.24 11.05 -13.83
CA LEU A 171 13.92 12.32 -14.47
C LEU A 171 14.82 13.45 -13.96
N ILE A 172 15.11 13.49 -12.66
CA ILE A 172 16.02 14.47 -12.05
C ILE A 172 17.45 14.24 -12.54
N ASP A 173 17.92 13.00 -12.58
CA ASP A 173 19.23 12.65 -13.13
C ASP A 173 19.33 13.04 -14.61
N ALA A 174 18.26 12.83 -15.41
CA ALA A 174 18.18 13.33 -16.77
C ALA A 174 18.29 14.87 -16.83
N VAL A 175 17.54 15.61 -16.00
CA VAL A 175 17.64 17.08 -15.91
C VAL A 175 19.05 17.52 -15.52
N VAL A 176 19.64 16.91 -14.49
CA VAL A 176 21.00 17.22 -14.00
C VAL A 176 22.05 16.93 -15.06
N ARG A 177 21.88 15.89 -15.89
CA ARG A 177 22.78 15.58 -17.02
C ARG A 177 22.49 16.35 -18.31
N GLY A 178 21.46 17.20 -18.35
CA GLY A 178 21.10 17.94 -19.56
C GLY A 178 20.38 17.09 -20.61
N GLY A 179 19.70 16.04 -20.17
CA GLY A 179 18.80 15.24 -20.99
C GLY A 179 17.73 16.11 -21.64
N THR A 180 17.54 15.91 -22.94
CA THR A 180 16.54 16.62 -23.74
C THR A 180 15.88 15.65 -24.72
N GLY A 181 14.74 16.04 -25.28
CA GLY A 181 14.04 15.27 -26.32
C GLY A 181 12.86 14.44 -25.80
N PRO A 182 12.35 13.50 -26.63
CA PRO A 182 11.08 12.80 -26.39
C PRO A 182 11.05 11.93 -25.13
N GLU A 183 12.19 11.36 -24.73
CA GLU A 183 12.28 10.51 -23.53
C GLU A 183 12.00 11.31 -22.25
N LEU A 184 12.62 12.49 -22.12
CA LEU A 184 12.37 13.42 -21.00
C LEU A 184 10.90 13.86 -20.97
N GLN A 185 10.32 14.15 -22.14
CA GLN A 185 8.90 14.55 -22.25
C GLN A 185 7.97 13.41 -21.83
N SER A 186 8.26 12.18 -22.25
CA SER A 186 7.47 11.01 -21.88
C SER A 186 7.54 10.72 -20.38
N GLN A 187 8.72 10.83 -19.76
CA GLN A 187 8.90 10.64 -18.32
C GLN A 187 8.21 11.75 -17.51
N ALA A 188 8.35 13.01 -17.93
CA ALA A 188 7.65 14.13 -17.32
C ALA A 188 6.13 13.97 -17.40
N ALA A 189 5.60 13.59 -18.55
CA ALA A 189 4.16 13.37 -18.74
C ALA A 189 3.63 12.22 -17.85
N ALA A 190 4.40 11.15 -17.68
CA ALA A 190 4.03 10.03 -16.79
C ALA A 190 3.93 10.46 -15.31
N LEU A 191 4.69 11.47 -14.90
CA LEU A 191 4.62 12.10 -13.58
C LEU A 191 3.70 13.33 -13.54
N ASN A 192 2.88 13.51 -14.58
CA ASN A 192 1.96 14.65 -14.75
C ASN A 192 2.65 16.02 -14.67
N TRP A 193 3.93 16.09 -15.05
CA TRP A 193 4.71 17.33 -15.14
C TRP A 193 4.66 17.89 -16.57
N ASP A 194 4.34 19.18 -16.69
CA ASP A 194 4.44 19.89 -17.97
C ASP A 194 5.91 20.22 -18.29
N ALA A 195 6.50 19.44 -19.21
CA ALA A 195 7.90 19.62 -19.62
C ALA A 195 8.20 21.00 -20.25
N THR A 196 7.16 21.72 -20.70
CA THR A 196 7.26 23.06 -21.28
C THR A 196 7.15 24.18 -20.25
N ALA A 197 6.70 23.87 -19.03
CA ALA A 197 6.60 24.85 -17.96
C ALA A 197 7.98 25.26 -17.43
N PRO A 198 8.15 26.52 -16.97
CA PRO A 198 9.37 26.95 -16.30
C PRO A 198 9.69 26.09 -15.09
N ALA A 199 10.98 25.92 -14.80
CA ALA A 199 11.45 25.07 -13.71
C ALA A 199 12.63 25.71 -12.97
N THR A 200 12.66 25.59 -11.65
CA THR A 200 13.74 26.06 -10.79
C THR A 200 14.27 24.91 -9.94
N VAL A 201 15.58 24.78 -9.83
CA VAL A 201 16.22 23.73 -9.02
C VAL A 201 16.70 24.32 -7.71
N ILE A 202 16.43 23.62 -6.61
CA ILE A 202 16.90 23.92 -5.27
C ILE A 202 17.73 22.73 -4.80
N VAL A 203 18.89 23.02 -4.22
CA VAL A 203 19.77 21.99 -3.67
C VAL A 203 20.09 22.34 -2.23
N GLY A 204 19.98 21.35 -1.35
CA GLY A 204 20.33 21.49 0.06
C GLY A 204 20.63 20.13 0.67
N THR A 205 20.53 20.03 1.99
CA THR A 205 20.64 18.74 2.70
C THR A 205 19.28 18.36 3.26
N PRO A 206 18.88 17.08 3.20
CA PRO A 206 17.66 16.63 3.85
C PRO A 206 17.84 16.66 5.36
N ARG A 207 16.73 16.80 6.09
CA ARG A 207 16.74 16.66 7.55
C ARG A 207 17.19 15.26 7.97
N PRO A 208 18.18 15.11 8.88
CA PRO A 208 18.67 13.81 9.30
C PRO A 208 17.59 12.90 9.90
N ASP A 209 16.59 13.49 10.59
CA ASP A 209 15.48 12.78 11.23
C ASP A 209 14.33 12.41 10.27
N ARG A 210 14.37 12.90 9.02
CA ARG A 210 13.33 12.67 8.00
C ARG A 210 13.90 12.37 6.61
N MET A 211 15.14 11.86 6.54
CA MET A 211 15.84 11.64 5.27
C MET A 211 15.06 10.71 4.32
N GLU A 212 14.45 9.65 4.86
CA GLU A 212 13.66 8.68 4.09
C GLU A 212 12.32 9.24 3.56
N PHE A 213 11.82 10.32 4.17
CA PHE A 213 10.57 10.99 3.79
C PHE A 213 10.80 12.32 3.06
N ALA A 214 12.05 12.67 2.75
CA ALA A 214 12.38 14.00 2.20
C ALA A 214 11.65 14.28 0.88
N GLY A 215 11.47 13.26 0.03
CA GLY A 215 10.71 13.40 -1.21
C GLY A 215 9.21 13.63 -0.98
N ASP A 216 8.61 12.87 -0.07
CA ASP A 216 7.19 13.03 0.30
C ASP A 216 6.94 14.40 0.94
N ASP A 217 7.83 14.84 1.84
CA ASP A 217 7.74 16.15 2.49
C ASP A 217 7.82 17.31 1.45
N VAL A 218 8.63 17.18 0.39
CA VAL A 218 8.67 18.15 -0.72
C VAL A 218 7.34 18.14 -1.48
N ARG A 219 6.82 16.96 -1.82
CA ARG A 219 5.54 16.78 -2.52
C ARG A 219 4.36 17.35 -1.74
N ASP A 220 4.28 17.07 -0.45
CA ASP A 220 3.24 17.59 0.44
C ASP A 220 3.23 19.13 0.49
N VAL A 221 4.40 19.76 0.42
CA VAL A 221 4.50 21.22 0.32
C VAL A 221 4.04 21.71 -1.06
N ALA A 222 4.42 21.01 -2.13
CA ALA A 222 4.03 21.33 -3.50
C ALA A 222 2.53 21.29 -3.72
N ASP A 223 1.89 20.19 -3.32
CA ASP A 223 0.46 19.94 -3.48
C ASP A 223 -0.37 21.00 -2.74
N ARG A 224 0.02 21.33 -1.50
CA ARG A 224 -0.62 22.40 -0.72
C ARG A 224 -0.53 23.78 -1.36
N ASN A 225 0.48 24.00 -2.21
CA ASN A 225 0.72 25.26 -2.90
C ASN A 225 0.34 25.20 -4.39
N GLY A 226 -0.24 24.09 -4.87
CA GLY A 226 -0.65 23.90 -6.26
C GLY A 226 0.51 23.98 -7.26
N ARG A 227 1.70 23.49 -6.87
CA ARG A 227 2.89 23.46 -7.72
C ARG A 227 3.28 22.02 -8.03
N ALA A 228 3.93 21.81 -9.17
CA ALA A 228 4.56 20.53 -9.46
C ALA A 228 5.98 20.52 -8.87
N THR A 229 6.37 19.41 -8.23
CA THR A 229 7.75 19.17 -7.74
C THR A 229 8.24 17.78 -8.07
N LEU A 230 9.53 17.68 -8.39
CA LEU A 230 10.30 16.44 -8.45
C LEU A 230 11.38 16.53 -7.39
N SER A 231 11.63 15.49 -6.64
CA SER A 231 12.73 15.49 -5.67
C SER A 231 13.45 14.16 -5.57
N ASP A 232 14.76 14.22 -5.38
CA ASP A 232 15.58 13.04 -5.11
C ASP A 232 16.74 13.38 -4.17
N VAL A 233 17.19 12.38 -3.42
CA VAL A 233 18.36 12.47 -2.55
C VAL A 233 19.56 11.89 -3.30
N HIS A 234 20.36 12.78 -3.88
CA HIS A 234 21.61 12.43 -4.56
C HIS A 234 22.78 12.46 -3.57
N GLY A 235 23.13 11.29 -3.02
CA GLY A 235 24.20 11.18 -2.03
C GLY A 235 23.79 11.86 -0.73
N THR A 236 24.43 12.98 -0.39
CA THR A 236 24.10 13.78 0.81
C THR A 236 23.16 14.95 0.53
N TRP A 237 22.83 15.21 -0.74
CA TRP A 237 22.03 16.37 -1.12
C TRP A 237 20.62 15.99 -1.49
N LEU A 238 19.67 16.79 -1.02
CA LEU A 238 18.30 16.80 -1.52
C LEU A 238 18.25 17.78 -2.68
N VAL A 239 17.90 17.28 -3.86
CA VAL A 239 17.68 18.08 -5.08
C VAL A 239 16.19 18.13 -5.32
N ALA A 240 15.61 19.34 -5.37
CA ALA A 240 14.21 19.55 -5.68
C ALA A 240 14.08 20.42 -6.94
N VAL A 241 13.37 19.91 -7.94
CA VAL A 241 12.95 20.67 -9.12
C VAL A 241 11.53 21.13 -8.87
N VAL A 242 11.29 22.45 -8.94
CA VAL A 242 9.97 23.04 -8.70
C VAL A 242 9.47 23.76 -9.93
N SER A 243 8.17 23.70 -10.19
CA SER A 243 7.56 24.43 -11.30
C SER A 243 7.53 25.93 -11.02
N GLY A 244 7.84 26.72 -12.03
CA GLY A 244 7.85 28.18 -11.97
C GLY A 244 9.09 28.77 -11.31
N GLY A 245 9.07 30.09 -11.14
CA GLY A 245 10.07 30.83 -10.38
C GLY A 245 9.83 30.78 -8.87
N LEU A 246 10.87 31.14 -8.12
CA LEU A 246 10.85 31.28 -6.67
C LEU A 246 11.25 32.71 -6.30
N SER A 247 10.38 33.38 -5.55
CA SER A 247 10.67 34.68 -4.92
C SER A 247 11.00 34.49 -3.44
N PRO A 248 11.89 35.31 -2.84
CA PRO A 248 12.14 35.30 -1.39
C PRO A 248 10.88 35.52 -0.53
N THR A 249 9.87 36.20 -1.08
CA THR A 249 8.59 36.43 -0.39
C THR A 249 7.56 35.32 -0.63
N ASP A 250 7.89 34.28 -1.41
CA ASP A 250 6.96 33.21 -1.70
C ASP A 250 6.71 32.35 -0.47
N ARG A 251 5.42 32.19 -0.14
CA ARG A 251 4.97 31.25 0.90
C ARG A 251 5.45 29.83 0.61
N PHE A 252 5.37 29.40 -0.65
CA PHE A 252 5.83 28.10 -1.09
C PHE A 252 7.31 27.88 -0.74
N LEU A 253 8.17 28.86 -1.04
CA LEU A 253 9.58 28.80 -0.69
C LEU A 253 9.75 28.70 0.83
N SER A 254 9.07 29.54 1.60
CA SER A 254 9.14 29.54 3.07
C SER A 254 8.73 28.19 3.70
N GLU A 255 7.73 27.51 3.14
CA GLU A 255 7.31 26.18 3.59
C GLU A 255 8.30 25.10 3.14
N LEU A 256 8.79 25.18 1.91
CA LEU A 256 9.75 24.22 1.34
C LEU A 256 11.10 24.25 2.06
N MET A 257 11.53 25.44 2.53
CA MET A 257 12.75 25.61 3.33
C MET A 257 12.73 24.82 4.66
N ARG A 258 11.57 24.39 5.15
CA ARG A 258 11.43 23.56 6.37
C ARG A 258 11.71 22.07 6.14
N VAL A 259 11.71 21.64 4.88
CA VAL A 259 12.03 20.26 4.47
C VAL A 259 13.54 20.04 4.47
N PHE A 260 14.31 21.07 4.13
CA PHE A 260 15.77 21.07 4.19
C PHE A 260 16.27 21.23 5.63
N ALA A 261 17.35 20.53 5.99
CA ALA A 261 18.07 20.70 7.26
C ALA A 261 18.59 22.13 7.42
N ASP A 262 18.95 22.56 8.64
CA ASP A 262 19.38 23.93 9.02
C ASP A 262 20.67 24.44 8.33
N GLY A 263 21.32 23.63 7.49
CA GLY A 263 22.49 24.00 6.69
C GLY A 263 22.20 24.86 5.45
N PRO A 264 23.19 25.01 4.55
CA PRO A 264 23.03 25.72 3.30
C PRO A 264 21.97 25.13 2.39
N VAL A 265 21.23 26.00 1.72
CA VAL A 265 20.29 25.68 0.63
C VAL A 265 20.52 26.70 -0.46
N VAL A 266 20.71 26.25 -1.70
CA VAL A 266 21.01 27.11 -2.85
C VAL A 266 19.92 26.95 -3.90
N ILE A 267 19.47 28.07 -4.45
CA ILE A 267 18.47 28.11 -5.52
C ILE A 267 19.17 28.47 -6.83
N GLY A 268 19.01 27.64 -7.85
CA GLY A 268 19.48 27.91 -9.21
C GLY A 268 18.60 28.94 -9.94
N PRO A 269 19.05 29.50 -11.06
CA PRO A 269 18.22 30.39 -11.88
C PRO A 269 17.01 29.64 -12.44
N THR A 270 15.86 30.30 -12.52
CA THR A 270 14.67 29.73 -13.18
C THR A 270 14.93 29.52 -14.66
N ALA A 271 14.80 28.27 -15.11
CA ALA A 271 14.87 27.89 -16.51
C ALA A 271 13.50 28.01 -17.18
N PRO A 272 13.45 28.31 -18.49
CA PRO A 272 12.19 28.51 -19.21
C PRO A 272 11.39 27.21 -19.40
N THR A 273 12.03 26.04 -19.36
CA THR A 273 11.42 24.72 -19.51
C THR A 273 12.13 23.69 -18.62
N LEU A 274 11.50 22.54 -18.39
CA LEU A 274 12.13 21.42 -17.68
C LEU A 274 13.40 20.94 -18.39
N GLY A 275 13.39 20.85 -19.73
CA GLY A 275 14.56 20.47 -20.52
C GLY A 275 15.73 21.47 -20.43
N ALA A 276 15.46 22.74 -20.09
CA ALA A 276 16.48 23.76 -19.85
C ALA A 276 16.91 23.84 -18.37
N ALA A 277 16.27 23.08 -17.47
CA ALA A 277 16.53 23.12 -16.03
C ALA A 277 17.93 22.60 -15.65
N HIS A 278 18.65 21.96 -16.58
CA HIS A 278 20.06 21.64 -16.43
C HIS A 278 20.91 22.83 -15.98
N ARG A 279 20.67 24.03 -16.54
CA ARG A 279 21.38 25.24 -16.11
C ARG A 279 21.07 25.59 -14.66
N SER A 280 19.80 25.45 -14.26
CA SER A 280 19.37 25.69 -12.88
C SER A 280 20.09 24.74 -11.92
N ALA A 281 20.13 23.44 -12.27
CA ALA A 281 20.81 22.41 -11.49
C ALA A 281 22.31 22.67 -11.34
N THR A 282 23.00 22.93 -12.46
CA THR A 282 24.45 23.13 -12.46
C THR A 282 24.88 24.32 -11.61
N GLU A 283 24.17 25.44 -11.69
CA GLU A 283 24.44 26.63 -10.86
C GLU A 283 24.15 26.38 -9.38
N ALA A 284 23.05 25.69 -9.05
CA ALA A 284 22.71 25.36 -7.66
C ALA A 284 23.74 24.41 -7.04
N ILE A 285 24.16 23.38 -7.78
CA ILE A 285 25.21 22.43 -7.37
C ILE A 285 26.56 23.16 -7.22
N ALA A 286 26.91 24.05 -8.15
CA ALA A 286 28.13 24.85 -8.03
C ALA A 286 28.11 25.74 -6.78
N GLY A 287 26.98 26.37 -6.47
CA GLY A 287 26.79 27.14 -5.25
C GLY A 287 26.92 26.28 -3.98
N MET A 288 26.34 25.08 -3.97
CA MET A 288 26.47 24.13 -2.85
C MET A 288 27.92 23.67 -2.63
N ASN A 289 28.71 23.52 -3.69
CA ASN A 289 30.14 23.23 -3.56
C ASN A 289 30.93 24.43 -3.05
N ALA A 290 30.56 25.65 -3.45
CA ALA A 290 31.25 26.87 -3.07
C ALA A 290 30.94 27.34 -1.64
N VAL A 291 29.75 27.05 -1.12
CA VAL A 291 29.27 27.58 0.17
C VAL A 291 30.15 27.17 1.36
N ALA A 292 30.83 26.02 1.27
CA ALA A 292 31.78 25.57 2.30
C ALA A 292 32.93 26.56 2.52
N GLY A 293 33.27 27.39 1.53
CA GLY A 293 34.29 28.44 1.63
C GLY A 293 33.78 29.79 2.11
N TRP A 294 32.47 29.97 2.32
CA TRP A 294 31.86 31.27 2.67
C TRP A 294 31.24 31.23 4.07
N ALA A 295 32.00 31.69 5.07
CA ALA A 295 31.48 31.88 6.42
C ALA A 295 30.38 32.96 6.43
N GLY A 296 29.14 32.57 6.75
CA GLY A 296 27.99 33.46 6.80
C GLY A 296 27.19 33.57 5.49
N ALA A 297 27.30 32.60 4.59
CA ALA A 297 26.44 32.53 3.41
C ALA A 297 24.95 32.60 3.79
N PRO A 298 24.14 33.40 3.06
CA PRO A 298 22.71 33.52 3.32
C PRO A 298 21.98 32.19 3.04
N ARG A 299 20.77 32.06 3.59
CA ARG A 299 19.87 30.93 3.35
C ARG A 299 18.44 31.42 3.06
N PRO A 300 17.80 30.91 2.00
CA PRO A 300 18.46 30.42 0.79
C PRO A 300 19.33 31.52 0.13
#